data_AF-A0AAU7RYM7-F1
#
_entry.id   AF-A0AAU7RYM7-F1
#
_cell.length_a   1.000
_cell.length_b   1.000
_cell.length_c   1.000
_cell.angle_alpha   90.00
_cell.angle_beta   90.00
_cell.angle_gamma   90.00
#
_symmetry.space_group_name_H-M   'P 1'
#
loop_
_entity.id
_entity.type
_entity.pdbx_description
1 polymer ?
#
loop_
_entity_poly.entity_id
_entity_poly.type
_entity_poly.pdbx_seq_one_letter_code
_entity_poly.pdbx_strand_id
1 'polypeptide(L)'
;MSDAKNRAFRLETFRAVLDRIIPADDYPGALDNGVDGFILSLWDAGLVADPQAIDRGLMDLDAQASGGFARLLPEEQDRLLAECKDEAWFHMLCELAAEGFYADPANGANPDAVSWGMIGYRPGLPEGPSGPSENPQDVVRGRLWA
;
A
#
# COMPACT_ATOMS: atom_id res chain seq x y z
N MET A 1 -6.26 -1.70 -29.43
CA MET A 1 -5.32 -0.64 -28.96
C MET A 1 -5.81 0.11 -27.73
N SER A 2 -7.13 0.17 -27.43
CA SER A 2 -7.65 0.91 -26.26
C SER A 2 -7.43 0.20 -24.92
N ASP A 3 -7.66 -1.12 -24.84
CA ASP A 3 -7.78 -1.82 -23.55
C ASP A 3 -6.45 -1.95 -22.78
N ALA A 4 -5.37 -2.31 -23.47
CA ALA A 4 -4.03 -2.36 -22.89
C ALA A 4 -3.53 -0.97 -22.47
N LYS A 5 -3.88 0.06 -23.24
CA LYS A 5 -3.53 1.45 -22.94
C LYS A 5 -4.29 1.96 -21.71
N ASN A 6 -5.58 1.63 -21.62
CA ASN A 6 -6.40 1.91 -20.44
C ASN A 6 -5.83 1.21 -19.20
N ARG A 7 -5.46 -0.07 -19.31
CA ARG A 7 -4.84 -0.81 -18.20
C ARG A 7 -3.51 -0.18 -17.76
N ALA A 8 -2.69 0.29 -18.70
CA ALA A 8 -1.45 1.00 -18.38
C ALA A 8 -1.70 2.32 -17.65
N PHE A 9 -2.63 3.15 -18.13
CA PHE A 9 -2.98 4.41 -17.45
C PHE A 9 -3.58 4.18 -16.05
N ARG A 10 -4.37 3.12 -15.88
CA ARG A 10 -4.87 2.75 -14.55
C ARG A 10 -3.75 2.37 -13.60
N LEU A 11 -2.73 1.65 -14.08
CA LEU A 11 -1.57 1.30 -13.26
C LEU A 11 -0.74 2.54 -12.89
N GLU A 12 -0.54 3.48 -13.83
CA GLU A 12 0.13 4.76 -13.56
C GLU A 12 -0.66 5.59 -12.53
N THR A 13 -1.97 5.72 -12.71
CA THR A 13 -2.86 6.45 -11.79
C THR A 13 -2.87 5.81 -10.41
N PHE A 14 -3.08 4.49 -10.35
CA PHE A 14 -3.04 3.73 -9.11
C PHE A 14 -1.77 4.00 -8.29
N ARG A 15 -0.60 3.89 -8.93
CA ARG A 15 0.69 4.14 -8.29
C ARG A 15 0.84 5.58 -7.82
N ALA A 16 0.45 6.55 -8.65
CA ALA A 16 0.47 7.96 -8.28
C ALA A 16 -0.44 8.25 -7.07
N VAL A 17 -1.62 7.63 -7.00
CA VAL A 17 -2.51 7.76 -5.83
C VAL A 17 -1.84 7.20 -4.58
N LEU A 18 -1.21 6.03 -4.64
CA LEU A 18 -0.51 5.45 -3.49
C LEU A 18 0.61 6.36 -2.95
N ASP A 19 1.40 6.97 -3.83
CA ASP A 19 2.46 7.94 -3.45
C ASP A 19 1.92 9.25 -2.88
N ARG A 20 0.60 9.52 -2.99
CA ARG A 20 -0.04 10.64 -2.29
C ARG A 20 -0.71 10.20 -0.99
N ILE A 21 -1.13 8.94 -0.87
CA ILE A 21 -1.66 8.37 0.39
C ILE A 21 -0.53 8.23 1.42
N ILE A 22 0.63 7.68 1.01
CA ILE A 22 1.83 7.59 1.84
C ILE A 22 3.01 8.15 1.03
N PRO A 23 3.21 9.48 1.06
CA PRO A 23 4.32 10.11 0.36
C PRO A 23 5.66 9.81 1.02
N ALA A 24 6.72 9.78 0.23
CA ALA A 24 8.07 9.76 0.76
C ALA A 24 8.41 11.10 1.47
N ASP A 25 9.05 10.99 2.62
CA ASP A 25 9.58 12.11 3.41
C ASP A 25 11.01 11.77 3.92
N ASP A 26 11.28 11.90 5.22
CA ASP A 26 12.48 11.34 5.84
C ASP A 26 12.49 9.79 5.78
N TYR A 27 11.34 9.18 5.48
CA TYR A 27 11.15 7.75 5.26
C TYR A 27 10.66 7.47 3.82
N PRO A 28 10.89 6.26 3.28
CA PRO A 28 10.44 5.90 1.94
C PRO A 28 8.90 5.83 1.86
N GLY A 29 8.34 6.14 0.70
CA GLY A 29 6.88 6.20 0.48
C GLY A 29 6.24 4.84 0.20
N ALA A 30 4.97 4.86 -0.23
CA ALA A 30 4.20 3.66 -0.56
C ALA A 30 4.91 2.77 -1.60
N LEU A 31 5.33 3.34 -2.73
CA LEU A 31 5.96 2.56 -3.80
C LEU A 31 7.34 2.05 -3.42
N ASP A 32 8.12 2.86 -2.68
CA ASP A 32 9.43 2.46 -2.18
C ASP A 32 9.35 1.24 -1.24
N ASN A 33 8.22 1.08 -0.55
CA ASN A 33 7.95 -0.02 0.36
C ASN A 33 7.12 -1.17 -0.27
N GLY A 34 6.94 -1.17 -1.59
CA GLY A 34 6.28 -2.27 -2.32
C GLY A 34 4.77 -2.40 -2.08
N VAL A 35 4.12 -1.33 -1.62
CA VAL A 35 2.67 -1.32 -1.35
C VAL A 35 1.85 -1.62 -2.61
N ASP A 36 2.28 -1.12 -3.77
CA ASP A 36 1.62 -1.43 -5.05
C ASP A 36 1.65 -2.91 -5.37
N GLY A 37 2.81 -3.56 -5.18
CA GLY A 37 2.98 -5.00 -5.37
C GLY A 37 2.10 -5.82 -4.42
N PHE A 38 2.04 -5.43 -3.15
CA PHE A 38 1.16 -6.06 -2.16
C PHE A 38 -0.31 -5.99 -2.60
N ILE A 39 -0.82 -4.81 -2.93
CA ILE A 39 -2.23 -4.63 -3.32
C ILE A 39 -2.54 -5.38 -4.62
N LEU A 40 -1.65 -5.35 -5.61
CA LEU A 40 -1.82 -6.11 -6.86
C LEU A 40 -1.88 -7.62 -6.59
N SER A 41 -1.08 -8.12 -5.65
CA SER A 41 -1.11 -9.54 -5.26
C SER A 41 -2.43 -9.96 -4.61
N LEU A 42 -3.00 -9.11 -3.74
CA LEU A 42 -4.33 -9.32 -3.16
C LEU A 42 -5.41 -9.31 -4.23
N TRP A 43 -5.29 -8.40 -5.20
CA TRP A 43 -6.22 -8.28 -6.31
C TRP A 43 -6.22 -9.54 -7.18
N ASP A 44 -5.03 -10.02 -7.56
CA ASP A 44 -4.87 -11.24 -8.35
C ASP A 44 -5.36 -12.49 -7.60
N ALA A 45 -5.25 -12.49 -6.26
CA ALA A 45 -5.78 -13.53 -5.39
C ALA A 45 -7.30 -13.43 -5.14
N GLY A 46 -7.97 -12.36 -5.62
CA GLY A 46 -9.39 -12.14 -5.40
C GLY A 46 -9.77 -11.79 -3.95
N LEU A 47 -8.82 -11.23 -3.19
CA LEU A 47 -8.97 -10.88 -1.78
C LEU A 47 -9.36 -9.42 -1.54
N VAL A 48 -9.33 -8.59 -2.59
CA VAL A 48 -9.87 -7.22 -2.53
C VAL A 48 -11.39 -7.29 -2.50
N ALA A 49 -12.01 -6.61 -1.53
CA ALA A 49 -13.45 -6.70 -1.29
C ALA A 49 -14.30 -6.14 -2.45
N ASP A 50 -13.91 -4.99 -3.01
CA ASP A 50 -14.57 -4.38 -4.16
C ASP A 50 -13.56 -3.82 -5.17
N PRO A 51 -12.93 -4.69 -5.98
CA PRO A 51 -11.98 -4.26 -7.00
C PRO A 51 -12.64 -3.39 -8.09
N GLN A 52 -13.94 -3.55 -8.33
CA GLN A 52 -14.64 -2.79 -9.37
C GLN A 52 -14.86 -1.34 -8.95
N ALA A 53 -15.17 -1.09 -7.67
CA ALA A 53 -15.26 0.27 -7.14
C ALA A 53 -13.92 1.01 -7.24
N ILE A 54 -12.81 0.36 -6.88
CA ILE A 54 -11.47 0.94 -7.03
C ILE A 54 -11.15 1.21 -8.50
N ASP A 55 -11.38 0.24 -9.38
CA ASP A 55 -11.13 0.42 -10.82
C ASP A 55 -11.91 1.60 -11.39
N ARG A 56 -13.19 1.74 -11.01
CA ARG A 56 -14.04 2.84 -11.44
C ARG A 56 -13.58 4.19 -10.89
N GLY A 57 -13.26 4.25 -9.60
CA GLY A 57 -12.79 5.47 -8.95
C GLY A 57 -11.49 5.99 -9.58
N LEU A 58 -10.53 5.11 -9.84
CA LEU A 58 -9.29 5.46 -10.53
C LEU A 58 -9.54 5.96 -11.96
N MET A 59 -10.48 5.34 -12.69
CA MET A 59 -10.85 5.80 -14.03
C MET A 59 -11.50 7.20 -14.01
N ASP A 60 -12.40 7.44 -13.07
CA ASP A 60 -13.09 8.73 -12.93
C ASP A 60 -12.12 9.83 -12.45
N LEU A 61 -11.16 9.50 -11.59
CA LEU A 61 -10.08 10.40 -11.17
C LEU A 61 -9.17 10.77 -12.36
N ASP A 62 -8.70 9.78 -13.13
CA ASP A 62 -7.83 10.02 -14.28
C ASP A 62 -8.54 10.85 -15.36
N ALA A 63 -9.84 10.63 -15.57
CA ALA A 63 -10.65 11.38 -16.53
C ALA A 63 -10.85 12.86 -16.16
N GLN A 64 -10.73 13.22 -14.88
CA GLN A 64 -10.79 14.62 -14.42
C GLN A 64 -9.51 15.40 -14.72
N ALA A 65 -8.39 14.70 -14.95
CA ALA A 65 -7.08 15.28 -15.17
C ALA A 65 -6.78 15.43 -16.66
N SER A 66 -6.56 16.67 -17.13
CA SER A 66 -6.14 16.91 -18.52
C SER A 66 -4.75 16.33 -18.77
N GLY A 67 -4.69 15.14 -19.37
CA GLY A 67 -3.43 14.45 -19.66
C GLY A 67 -3.09 13.30 -18.70
N GLY A 68 -3.97 13.02 -17.74
CA GLY A 68 -3.89 11.93 -16.76
C GLY A 68 -3.43 12.39 -15.38
N PHE A 69 -3.99 11.77 -14.33
CA PHE A 69 -3.77 12.16 -12.93
C PHE A 69 -2.29 12.07 -12.53
N ALA A 70 -1.62 10.99 -12.96
CA ALA A 70 -0.20 10.75 -12.66
C ALA A 70 0.76 11.83 -13.22
N ARG A 71 0.30 12.69 -14.14
CA ARG A 71 1.11 13.75 -14.75
C ARG A 71 0.88 15.14 -14.17
N LEU A 72 -0.11 15.27 -13.28
CA LEU A 72 -0.38 16.51 -12.58
C LEU A 72 0.76 16.83 -11.60
N LEU A 73 0.84 18.10 -11.19
CA LEU A 73 1.72 18.49 -10.09
C LEU A 73 1.23 17.87 -8.77
N PRO A 74 2.11 17.58 -7.80
CA PRO A 74 1.70 16.97 -6.53
C PRO A 74 0.57 17.72 -5.82
N GLU A 75 0.58 19.06 -5.85
CA GLU A 75 -0.46 19.88 -5.22
C GLU A 75 -1.82 19.74 -5.91
N GLU A 76 -1.83 19.52 -7.23
CA GLU A 76 -3.05 19.29 -7.99
C GLU A 76 -3.58 17.86 -7.77
N GLN A 77 -2.69 16.88 -7.63
CA GLN A 77 -3.04 15.51 -7.23
C GLN A 77 -3.71 15.51 -5.86
N ASP A 78 -3.10 16.18 -4.88
CA ASP A 78 -3.64 16.31 -3.52
C ASP A 78 -5.02 16.96 -3.51
N ARG A 79 -5.20 18.03 -4.30
CA ARG A 79 -6.49 18.72 -4.40
C ARG A 79 -7.57 17.79 -4.93
N LEU A 80 -7.30 17.03 -5.99
CA LEU A 80 -8.29 16.08 -6.54
C LEU A 80 -8.56 14.93 -5.57
N LEU A 81 -7.55 14.39 -4.90
CA LEU A 81 -7.75 13.34 -3.90
C LEU A 81 -8.54 13.83 -2.67
N ALA A 82 -8.37 15.10 -2.29
CA ALA A 82 -9.18 15.71 -1.23
C ALA A 82 -10.66 15.81 -1.59
N GLU A 83 -11.00 15.92 -2.88
CA GLU A 83 -12.39 15.87 -3.38
C GLU A 83 -12.97 14.45 -3.29
N CYS A 84 -12.13 13.42 -3.41
CA CYS A 84 -12.51 12.00 -3.29
C CYS A 84 -12.47 11.45 -1.86
N LYS A 85 -12.12 12.26 -0.85
CA LYS A 85 -11.82 11.78 0.51
C LYS A 85 -12.92 10.94 1.16
N ASP A 86 -14.18 11.21 0.83
CA ASP A 86 -15.35 10.54 1.42
C ASP A 86 -15.85 9.37 0.54
N GLU A 87 -15.21 9.13 -0.61
CA GLU A 87 -15.58 8.07 -1.54
C GLU A 87 -15.07 6.71 -1.05
N ALA A 88 -15.94 5.69 -1.11
CA ALA A 88 -15.65 4.36 -0.57
C ALA A 88 -14.42 3.70 -1.22
N TRP A 89 -14.19 3.91 -2.51
CA TRP A 89 -13.04 3.35 -3.21
C TRP A 89 -11.71 3.93 -2.71
N PHE A 90 -11.70 5.22 -2.38
CA PHE A 90 -10.50 5.92 -1.92
C PHE A 90 -10.19 5.52 -0.48
N HIS A 91 -11.22 5.44 0.39
CA HIS A 91 -11.06 4.85 1.72
C HIS A 91 -10.49 3.43 1.65
N MET A 92 -10.99 2.57 0.77
CA MET A 92 -10.48 1.20 0.61
C MET A 92 -9.00 1.19 0.17
N LEU A 93 -8.59 2.09 -0.74
CA LEU A 93 -7.17 2.22 -1.10
C LEU A 93 -6.31 2.73 0.06
N CYS A 94 -6.81 3.65 0.88
CA CYS A 94 -6.11 4.11 2.08
C CYS A 94 -5.90 2.98 3.09
N GLU A 95 -6.92 2.15 3.30
CA GLU A 95 -6.85 0.96 4.18
C GLU A 95 -5.84 -0.04 3.64
N LEU A 96 -5.94 -0.43 2.37
CA LEU A 96 -5.02 -1.36 1.72
C LEU A 96 -3.56 -0.84 1.70
N ALA A 97 -3.38 0.47 1.50
CA ALA A 97 -2.07 1.09 1.55
C ALA A 97 -1.47 1.04 2.96
N ALA A 98 -2.28 1.33 3.99
CA ALA A 98 -1.86 1.23 5.38
C ALA A 98 -1.54 -0.22 5.78
N GLU A 99 -2.36 -1.18 5.34
CA GLU A 99 -2.09 -2.61 5.54
C GLU A 99 -0.75 -3.02 4.91
N GLY A 100 -0.50 -2.65 3.66
CA GLY A 100 0.78 -2.96 3.01
C GLY A 100 1.97 -2.29 3.70
N PHE A 101 1.84 -1.02 4.07
CA PHE A 101 2.95 -0.23 4.59
C PHE A 101 3.29 -0.54 6.05
N TYR A 102 2.29 -0.80 6.90
CA TYR A 102 2.49 -0.98 8.35
C TYR A 102 2.46 -2.43 8.81
N ALA A 103 2.10 -3.41 7.96
CA ALA A 103 2.10 -4.81 8.35
C ALA A 103 3.50 -5.44 8.38
N ASP A 104 3.54 -6.72 8.75
CA ASP A 104 4.73 -7.56 8.72
C ASP A 104 5.36 -7.60 7.31
N PRO A 105 6.69 -7.40 7.20
CA PRO A 105 7.43 -7.59 5.94
C PRO A 105 7.09 -8.88 5.18
N ALA A 106 6.74 -9.96 5.89
CA ALA A 106 6.39 -11.25 5.30
C ALA A 106 5.13 -11.20 4.41
N ASN A 107 4.30 -10.15 4.52
CA ASN A 107 3.13 -9.95 3.68
C ASN A 107 3.48 -9.46 2.26
N GLY A 108 4.75 -9.11 1.99
CA GLY A 108 5.22 -8.73 0.66
C GLY A 108 5.33 -7.22 0.40
N ALA A 109 5.17 -6.40 1.42
CA ALA A 109 5.50 -4.97 1.45
C ALA A 109 6.25 -4.65 2.75
N ASN A 110 6.60 -3.38 3.01
CA ASN A 110 7.33 -2.94 4.19
C ASN A 110 8.67 -3.70 4.41
N PRO A 111 9.57 -3.75 3.41
CA PRO A 111 10.86 -4.42 3.56
C PRO A 111 11.63 -3.88 4.76
N ASP A 112 12.37 -4.74 5.45
CA ASP A 112 13.15 -4.41 6.65
C ASP A 112 12.36 -3.75 7.80
N ALA A 113 11.01 -3.82 7.75
CA ALA A 113 10.10 -3.20 8.70
C ALA A 113 10.35 -1.70 8.87
N VAL A 114 10.62 -0.99 7.77
CA VAL A 114 10.94 0.45 7.78
C VAL A 114 9.87 1.28 8.49
N SER A 115 8.59 1.00 8.24
CA SER A 115 7.48 1.72 8.89
C SER A 115 7.44 1.49 10.41
N TRP A 116 7.93 0.35 10.90
CA TRP A 116 8.03 0.08 12.33
C TRP A 116 9.18 0.88 12.95
N GLY A 117 10.29 1.00 12.21
CA GLY A 117 11.38 1.90 12.52
C GLY A 117 10.88 3.34 12.70
N MET A 118 10.10 3.83 11.73
CA MET A 118 9.48 5.16 11.69
C MET A 118 8.63 5.46 12.93
N ILE A 119 7.71 4.56 13.30
CA ILE A 119 6.81 4.79 14.44
C ILE A 119 7.41 4.37 15.79
N GLY A 120 8.66 3.90 15.81
CA GLY A 120 9.32 3.40 17.02
C GLY A 120 8.76 2.05 17.51
N TYR A 121 7.98 1.35 16.70
CA TYR A 121 7.49 0.01 17.02
C TYR A 121 8.65 -0.99 17.03
N ARG A 122 8.66 -1.85 18.05
CA ARG A 122 9.63 -2.93 18.19
C ARG A 122 8.84 -4.21 18.45
N PRO A 123 8.86 -5.20 17.56
CA PRO A 123 8.22 -6.48 17.83
C PRO A 123 8.91 -7.09 19.05
N GLY A 124 8.19 -7.23 20.16
CA GLY A 124 8.69 -7.85 21.39
C GLY A 124 8.77 -9.38 21.31
N LEU A 125 8.68 -9.93 20.10
CA LEU A 125 8.63 -11.36 19.83
C LEU A 125 10.04 -11.91 19.64
N PRO A 126 10.40 -13.07 20.24
CA PRO A 126 11.75 -13.66 20.15
C PRO A 126 12.28 -13.82 18.73
N GLU A 127 11.38 -14.16 17.82
CA GLU A 127 11.50 -14.32 16.37
C GLU A 127 11.63 -13.04 15.52
N GLY A 128 11.38 -11.85 16.09
CA GLY A 128 11.35 -10.61 15.31
C GLY A 128 10.04 -10.44 14.51
N PRO A 129 10.05 -9.72 13.36
CA PRO A 129 8.84 -9.34 12.63
C PRO A 129 7.95 -10.51 12.22
N SER A 130 8.54 -11.64 11.84
CA SER A 130 7.88 -12.72 11.11
C SER A 130 7.12 -13.74 11.95
N GLY A 131 6.94 -13.50 13.26
CA GLY A 131 6.31 -14.48 14.15
C GLY A 131 7.19 -15.73 14.39
N PRO A 132 6.83 -16.60 15.34
CA PRO A 132 7.70 -17.69 15.77
C PRO A 132 7.99 -18.59 14.58
N SER A 133 9.23 -19.09 14.47
CA SER A 133 9.57 -20.02 13.39
C SER A 133 8.59 -21.20 13.38
N GLU A 134 8.18 -21.65 12.19
CA GLU A 134 7.21 -22.75 12.03
C GLU A 134 7.72 -24.11 12.59
N ASN A 135 8.90 -24.14 13.23
CA ASN A 135 9.58 -25.32 13.72
C ASN A 135 9.33 -25.56 15.23
N PRO A 136 8.69 -26.68 15.61
CA PRO A 136 8.37 -27.01 17.00
C PRO A 136 9.55 -27.09 17.99
N GLN A 137 10.79 -27.15 17.49
CA GLN A 137 12.00 -27.24 18.32
C GLN A 137 12.51 -25.87 18.82
N ASP A 138 12.05 -24.77 18.20
CA ASP A 138 12.55 -23.42 18.52
C ASP A 138 11.84 -22.78 19.74
N VAL A 139 10.74 -23.40 20.21
CA VAL A 139 9.94 -22.98 21.39
C VAL A 139 10.73 -23.04 22.71
N VAL A 140 11.81 -23.83 22.79
CA VAL A 140 12.45 -24.18 24.07
C VAL A 140 13.37 -23.07 24.63
N ARG A 141 13.66 -22.01 23.87
CA ARG A 141 14.58 -20.93 24.31
C ARG A 141 13.90 -19.67 24.88
N GLY A 142 12.62 -19.76 25.24
CA GLY A 142 11.93 -18.73 26.03
C GLY A 142 12.28 -18.78 27.52
N ARG A 143 13.51 -18.40 27.91
CA ARG A 143 13.84 -18.10 29.32
C ARG A 143 14.70 -16.86 29.41
N LEU A 144 14.07 -15.69 29.43
CA LEU A 144 14.66 -14.46 29.93
C LEU A 144 13.61 -13.63 30.68
N TRP A 145 13.23 -14.13 31.85
CA TRP A 145 12.95 -13.29 33.03
C TRP A 145 13.69 -13.89 34.22
N ALA A 146 14.75 -13.20 34.64
CA ALA A 146 15.33 -13.24 35.97
C ALA A 146 15.75 -11.79 36.31
#